data_AF-A0A347U8Q4-F1
#
_entry.id   AF-A0A347U8Q4-F1
#
_cell.length_a   1.000
_cell.length_b   1.000
_cell.length_c   1.000
_cell.angle_alpha   90.00
_cell.angle_beta   90.00
_cell.angle_gamma   90.00
#
_symmetry.space_group_name_H-M   'P 1'
#
loop_
_entity.id
_entity.type
_entity.pdbx_description
1 polymer ?
#
loop_
_entity_poly.entity_id
_entity_poly.type
_entity_poly.pdbx_seq_one_letter_code
_entity_poly.pdbx_strand_id
1 'polypeptide(L)'
;MKKLPKIGLLYLDYVLRFFDKSNFKGWDNKIESVVYHWKNDKERFIKEVKRKKIDILVGNIPATAYDTFVQIAKELPKVRFVPSIESQFPNKSKENVTLFCKKYDLSIPKTKIFYNMEKGLDYLRNKAKYPQIIKRSYGPSNYGGYYVHKANNYQEAKELLELKKYNPIYTQNAIKLKDSGDIRVMLIGHKPVCAFWRYSGKNQWITNTSQGGSMSYKDVPMNALELAVKASKASKAEYFACDIAIDENTNKAYILECATAFAAFPYIRDWICQYLMWDFSKGKYKKTHIPLFSWEELGKIDSSLLRTLRHITFGKYTQSYDGERFIKDKEDIFEMEITEKSNENDMPFSNIDNCAIEIDKENPKQNDFCPKKIDFNKASLTDLMSLYGMEEDLAIEIKEYLQDNIITDCSDLLELESIDEQMLKCWEEHIDDMRIDINNSTKEDLKKIKGIGNKLAKIIFEYKELNGQFKSIEDLKNIEGIGKNKFAQLKSRLKVGE
;
A
#
# COMPACT_ATOMS: atom_id res chain seq x y z
N MET A 1 -23.03 29.19 -5.33
CA MET A 1 -22.14 28.04 -5.61
C MET A 1 -20.80 28.55 -6.12
N LYS A 2 -19.66 28.04 -5.64
CA LYS A 2 -18.33 28.42 -6.19
C LYS A 2 -18.24 27.98 -7.65
N LYS A 3 -17.80 28.87 -8.54
CA LYS A 3 -17.60 28.56 -9.96
C LYS A 3 -16.54 27.47 -10.10
N LEU A 4 -16.84 26.42 -10.85
CA LEU A 4 -15.87 25.35 -11.14
C LEU A 4 -14.71 25.89 -11.99
N PRO A 5 -13.47 25.41 -11.77
CA PRO A 5 -12.32 25.82 -12.58
C PRO A 5 -12.48 25.39 -14.05
N LYS A 6 -11.84 26.12 -14.95
CA LYS A 6 -11.77 25.75 -16.36
C LYS A 6 -10.61 24.79 -16.58
N ILE A 7 -10.94 23.55 -16.95
CA ILE A 7 -9.98 22.48 -17.24
C ILE A 7 -9.49 22.60 -18.70
N GLY A 8 -8.18 22.48 -18.88
CA GLY A 8 -7.53 22.29 -20.17
C GLY A 8 -6.77 20.97 -20.21
N LEU A 9 -7.02 20.14 -21.22
CA LEU A 9 -6.24 18.93 -21.49
C LEU A 9 -5.00 19.31 -22.28
N LEU A 10 -3.83 19.02 -21.72
CA LEU A 10 -2.53 19.22 -22.33
C LEU A 10 -2.15 18.01 -23.17
N TYR A 11 -1.94 18.26 -24.47
CA TYR A 11 -1.39 17.29 -25.42
C TYR A 11 -0.05 17.78 -25.97
N LEU A 12 0.77 16.84 -26.43
CA LEU A 12 2.01 17.11 -27.13
C LEU A 12 2.00 16.32 -28.45
N ASP A 13 2.59 16.88 -29.50
CA ASP A 13 2.73 16.16 -30.77
C ASP A 13 3.49 14.84 -30.56
N TYR A 14 3.08 13.77 -31.25
CA TYR A 14 3.74 12.45 -31.18
C TYR A 14 3.82 11.82 -29.78
N VAL A 15 3.09 12.37 -28.80
CA VAL A 15 2.95 11.80 -27.45
C VAL A 15 1.54 11.24 -27.29
N LEU A 16 1.46 9.99 -26.78
CA LEU A 16 0.18 9.35 -26.52
C LEU A 16 -0.65 10.16 -25.51
N ARG A 17 -1.93 10.38 -25.85
CA ARG A 17 -2.88 11.07 -24.98
C ARG A 17 -3.17 10.19 -23.76
N PHE A 18 -2.84 10.70 -22.59
CA PHE A 18 -3.10 9.97 -21.35
C PHE A 18 -4.57 10.08 -20.93
N PHE A 19 -5.13 11.29 -20.97
CA PHE A 19 -6.54 11.59 -20.73
C PHE A 19 -7.24 12.10 -21.98
N ASP A 20 -8.56 11.89 -21.99
CA ASP A 20 -9.50 12.45 -22.94
C ASP A 20 -10.67 13.10 -22.17
N LYS A 21 -11.43 13.98 -22.84
CA LYS A 21 -12.62 14.62 -22.27
C LYS A 21 -13.62 13.60 -21.71
N SER A 22 -13.70 12.41 -22.31
CA SER A 22 -14.59 11.34 -21.88
C SER A 22 -14.26 10.77 -20.49
N ASN A 23 -13.03 10.95 -20.00
CA ASN A 23 -12.66 10.52 -18.64
C ASN A 23 -13.27 11.43 -17.55
N PHE A 24 -13.59 12.70 -17.87
CA PHE A 24 -14.18 13.67 -16.93
C PHE A 24 -15.71 13.68 -17.01
N LYS A 25 -16.33 12.50 -16.91
CA LYS A 25 -17.78 12.32 -17.08
C LYS A 25 -18.56 13.09 -16.00
N GLY A 26 -19.47 13.97 -16.42
CA GLY A 26 -20.30 14.77 -15.51
C GLY A 26 -19.69 16.10 -15.08
N TRP A 27 -18.53 16.49 -15.63
CA TRP A 27 -17.98 17.84 -15.42
C TRP A 27 -18.85 18.89 -16.11
N ASP A 28 -19.35 19.88 -15.36
CA ASP A 28 -20.37 20.81 -15.89
C ASP A 28 -19.84 21.78 -16.95
N ASN A 29 -18.56 22.17 -16.85
CA ASN A 29 -17.96 23.16 -17.73
C ASN A 29 -17.36 22.51 -18.98
N LYS A 30 -17.30 23.27 -20.09
CA LYS A 30 -16.53 22.84 -21.26
C LYS A 30 -15.06 22.63 -20.90
N ILE A 31 -14.55 21.44 -21.22
CA ILE A 31 -13.13 21.09 -21.11
C ILE A 31 -12.44 21.51 -22.41
N GLU A 32 -11.43 22.37 -22.29
CA GLU A 32 -10.61 22.79 -23.43
C GLU A 32 -9.50 21.77 -23.69
N SER A 33 -8.91 21.82 -24.87
CA SER A 33 -7.64 21.15 -25.16
C SER A 33 -6.62 22.18 -25.65
N VAL A 34 -5.35 21.96 -25.33
CA VAL A 34 -4.20 22.73 -25.84
C VAL A 34 -3.11 21.75 -26.25
N VAL A 35 -2.49 21.98 -27.40
CA VAL A 35 -1.46 21.10 -27.94
C VAL A 35 -0.15 21.85 -27.95
N TYR A 36 0.88 21.38 -27.27
CA TYR A 36 2.23 21.90 -27.39
C TYR A 36 2.94 21.22 -28.56
N HIS A 37 3.39 22.02 -29.52
CA HIS A 37 4.17 21.55 -30.65
C HIS A 37 5.65 21.59 -30.29
N TRP A 38 6.43 20.59 -30.70
CA TRP A 38 7.85 20.57 -30.37
C TRP A 38 8.60 21.76 -31.00
N LYS A 39 9.84 22.00 -30.53
CA LYS A 39 10.70 23.15 -30.90
C LYS A 39 10.29 24.44 -30.16
N ASN A 40 10.20 25.57 -30.87
CA ASN A 40 10.11 26.92 -30.30
C ASN A 40 8.66 27.38 -30.04
N ASP A 41 7.84 26.50 -29.50
CA ASP A 41 6.39 26.70 -29.43
C ASP A 41 5.90 27.32 -28.10
N LYS A 42 6.82 27.49 -27.15
CA LYS A 42 6.56 27.96 -25.79
C LYS A 42 5.64 29.18 -25.73
N GLU A 43 5.96 30.23 -26.48
CA GLU A 43 5.23 31.50 -26.42
C GLU A 43 3.80 31.39 -26.95
N ARG A 44 3.62 30.67 -28.07
CA ARG A 44 2.31 30.44 -28.67
C ARG A 44 1.44 29.62 -27.72
N PHE A 45 1.99 28.56 -27.13
CA PHE A 45 1.30 27.73 -26.14
C PHE A 45 0.83 28.56 -24.93
N ILE A 46 1.69 29.40 -24.36
CA ILE A 46 1.35 30.26 -23.22
C ILE A 46 0.25 31.26 -23.59
N LYS A 47 0.34 31.90 -24.77
CA LYS A 47 -0.71 32.80 -25.28
C LYS A 47 -2.04 32.07 -25.44
N GLU A 48 -2.02 30.84 -25.94
CA GLU A 48 -3.23 30.03 -26.09
C GLU A 48 -3.89 29.70 -24.74
N VAL A 49 -3.09 29.27 -23.75
CA VAL A 49 -3.58 28.96 -22.39
C VAL A 49 -4.21 30.18 -21.74
N LYS A 50 -3.55 31.35 -21.83
CA LYS A 50 -4.07 32.63 -21.31
C LYS A 50 -5.36 33.05 -22.02
N ARG A 51 -5.39 32.97 -23.36
CA ARG A 51 -6.57 33.31 -24.18
C ARG A 51 -7.78 32.43 -23.82
N LYS A 52 -7.55 31.13 -23.62
CA LYS A 52 -8.60 30.17 -23.23
C LYS A 52 -9.03 30.30 -21.77
N LYS A 53 -8.33 31.09 -20.95
CA LYS A 53 -8.58 31.29 -19.51
C LYS A 53 -8.62 29.96 -18.75
N ILE A 54 -7.65 29.08 -19.02
CA ILE A 54 -7.55 27.77 -18.36
C ILE A 54 -7.00 27.99 -16.94
N ASP A 55 -7.67 27.40 -15.95
CA ASP A 55 -7.26 27.45 -14.54
C ASP A 55 -6.42 26.22 -14.17
N ILE A 56 -6.72 25.06 -14.78
CA ILE A 56 -6.05 23.78 -14.51
C ILE A 56 -5.65 23.11 -15.82
N LEU A 57 -4.37 22.79 -15.98
CA LEU A 57 -3.84 22.01 -17.10
C LEU A 57 -3.58 20.58 -16.67
N VAL A 58 -4.29 19.63 -17.28
CA VAL A 58 -4.15 18.20 -17.01
C VAL A 58 -3.49 17.51 -18.20
N GLY A 59 -2.36 16.85 -18.00
CA GLY A 59 -1.74 16.07 -19.06
C GLY A 59 -0.39 15.50 -18.70
N ASN A 60 0.11 14.63 -19.58
CA ASN A 60 1.40 13.98 -19.42
C ASN A 60 2.50 14.82 -20.06
N ILE A 61 3.48 15.27 -19.27
CA ILE A 61 4.68 15.93 -19.78
C ILE A 61 5.82 14.90 -19.79
N PRO A 62 6.32 14.50 -20.97
CA PRO A 62 7.43 13.57 -21.05
C PRO A 62 8.72 14.19 -20.47
N ALA A 63 9.63 13.35 -20.02
CA ALA A 63 10.92 13.77 -19.44
C ALA A 63 11.70 14.76 -20.32
N THR A 64 11.62 14.61 -21.66
CA THR A 64 12.28 15.49 -22.63
C THR A 64 11.71 16.91 -22.67
N ALA A 65 10.45 17.10 -22.26
CA ALA A 65 9.78 18.41 -22.23
C ALA A 65 9.81 19.04 -20.83
N TYR A 66 10.28 18.32 -19.81
CA TYR A 66 10.21 18.76 -18.40
C TYR A 66 10.77 20.17 -18.19
N ASP A 67 12.00 20.43 -18.65
CA ASP A 67 12.65 21.74 -18.42
C ASP A 67 11.92 22.88 -19.13
N THR A 68 11.37 22.62 -20.32
CA THR A 68 10.53 23.58 -21.03
C THR A 68 9.26 23.89 -20.24
N PHE A 69 8.60 22.87 -19.68
CA PHE A 69 7.40 23.05 -18.88
C PHE A 69 7.65 23.68 -17.51
N VAL A 70 8.84 23.54 -16.93
CA VAL A 70 9.27 24.33 -15.78
C VAL A 70 9.27 25.83 -16.12
N GLN A 71 9.76 26.21 -17.31
CA GLN A 71 9.71 27.61 -17.76
C GLN A 71 8.28 28.08 -18.04
N ILE A 72 7.48 27.26 -18.74
CA ILE A 72 6.07 27.56 -19.02
C ILE A 72 5.29 27.79 -17.72
N ALA A 73 5.49 26.94 -16.70
CA ALA A 73 4.80 27.05 -15.43
C ALA A 73 5.16 28.36 -14.69
N LYS A 74 6.41 28.83 -14.77
CA LYS A 74 6.82 30.14 -14.23
C LYS A 74 6.10 31.30 -14.92
N GLU A 75 5.83 31.20 -16.22
CA GLU A 75 5.10 32.21 -16.99
C GLU A 75 3.56 32.13 -16.85
N LEU A 76 3.07 31.07 -16.19
CA LEU A 76 1.66 30.77 -15.91
C LEU A 76 1.40 30.53 -14.40
N PRO A 77 1.74 31.48 -13.50
CA PRO A 77 1.72 31.25 -12.05
C PRO A 77 0.33 31.00 -11.46
N LYS A 78 -0.73 31.36 -12.19
CA LYS A 78 -2.13 31.15 -11.77
C LYS A 78 -2.72 29.83 -12.28
N VAL A 79 -2.00 29.10 -13.13
CA VAL A 79 -2.47 27.84 -13.72
C VAL A 79 -1.90 26.67 -12.92
N ARG A 80 -2.78 25.80 -12.43
CA ARG A 80 -2.37 24.56 -11.76
C ARG A 80 -2.05 23.49 -12.80
N PHE A 81 -0.83 22.95 -12.78
CA PHE A 81 -0.45 21.78 -13.58
C PHE A 81 -0.79 20.51 -12.81
N VAL A 82 -1.36 19.52 -13.49
CA VAL A 82 -1.72 18.21 -12.93
C VAL A 82 -1.23 17.12 -13.89
N PRO A 83 -0.24 16.30 -13.47
CA PRO A 83 0.47 16.36 -12.20
C PRO A 83 1.26 17.66 -12.05
N SER A 84 1.50 18.09 -10.81
CA SER A 84 2.33 19.28 -10.57
C SER A 84 3.72 19.12 -11.18
N ILE A 85 4.34 20.20 -11.67
CA ILE A 85 5.69 20.12 -12.26
C ILE A 85 6.70 19.52 -11.25
N GLU A 86 6.55 19.85 -9.97
CA GLU A 86 7.38 19.32 -8.89
C GLU A 86 7.23 17.80 -8.72
N SER A 87 6.00 17.28 -8.80
CA SER A 87 5.72 15.85 -8.68
C SER A 87 6.30 15.03 -9.84
N GLN A 88 6.59 15.68 -10.97
CA GLN A 88 7.16 15.05 -12.16
C GLN A 88 8.69 15.00 -12.14
N PHE A 89 9.34 15.69 -11.19
CA PHE A 89 10.79 15.69 -11.03
C PHE A 89 11.42 14.29 -11.05
N PRO A 90 10.96 13.30 -10.24
CA PRO A 90 11.56 11.97 -10.24
C PRO A 90 11.37 11.21 -11.56
N ASN A 91 10.42 11.59 -12.42
CA ASN A 91 10.21 10.93 -13.71
C ASN A 91 11.22 11.37 -14.77
N LYS A 92 11.95 12.48 -14.54
CA LYS A 92 12.84 13.09 -15.54
C LYS A 92 13.99 12.15 -15.92
N SER A 93 14.60 11.48 -14.96
CA SER A 93 15.76 10.61 -15.17
C SER A 93 15.98 9.69 -13.97
N LYS A 94 16.84 8.65 -14.14
CA LYS A 94 17.22 7.77 -13.03
C LYS A 94 17.98 8.51 -11.93
N GLU A 95 18.76 9.51 -12.32
CA GLU A 95 19.43 10.41 -11.39
C GLU A 95 18.43 11.23 -10.58
N ASN A 96 17.37 11.74 -11.21
CA ASN A 96 16.32 12.47 -10.50
C ASN A 96 15.58 11.58 -9.50
N VAL A 97 15.30 10.31 -9.82
CA VAL A 97 14.77 9.34 -8.85
C VAL A 97 15.73 9.21 -7.65
N THR A 98 17.04 9.10 -7.89
CA THR A 98 18.03 8.99 -6.82
C THR A 98 18.10 10.24 -5.94
N LEU A 99 18.10 11.43 -6.54
CA LEU A 99 18.10 12.70 -5.81
C LEU A 99 16.81 12.89 -5.01
N PHE A 100 15.68 12.52 -5.59
CA PHE A 100 14.38 12.51 -4.92
C PHE A 100 14.40 11.59 -3.70
N CYS A 101 14.86 10.35 -3.86
CA CYS A 101 14.92 9.40 -2.74
C CYS A 101 15.86 9.89 -1.63
N LYS A 102 17.03 10.42 -1.97
CA LYS A 102 17.96 10.98 -0.97
C LYS A 102 17.39 12.19 -0.22
N LYS A 103 16.66 13.07 -0.91
CA LYS A 103 16.07 14.28 -0.33
C LYS A 103 15.02 13.94 0.73
N TYR A 104 14.26 12.87 0.52
CA TYR A 104 13.13 12.49 1.36
C TYR A 104 13.38 11.20 2.17
N ASP A 105 14.65 10.79 2.29
CA ASP A 105 15.06 9.58 3.01
C ASP A 105 14.28 8.31 2.61
N LEU A 106 14.05 8.15 1.30
CA LEU A 106 13.37 6.98 0.75
C LEU A 106 14.40 5.90 0.41
N SER A 107 14.04 4.65 0.71
CA SER A 107 14.88 3.50 0.44
C SER A 107 15.11 3.34 -1.07
N ILE A 108 16.37 3.46 -1.49
CA ILE A 108 16.84 3.26 -2.86
C ILE A 108 18.11 2.40 -2.82
N PRO A 109 18.35 1.52 -3.80
CA PRO A 109 19.58 0.73 -3.79
C PRO A 109 20.79 1.66 -3.84
N LYS A 110 21.89 1.29 -3.18
CA LYS A 110 23.05 2.18 -3.01
C LYS A 110 23.59 2.63 -4.37
N THR A 111 23.35 3.89 -4.71
CA THR A 111 23.69 4.48 -6.02
C THR A 111 24.80 5.52 -5.90
N LYS A 112 25.73 5.50 -6.85
CA LYS A 112 26.74 6.53 -7.09
C LYS A 112 26.67 7.03 -8.53
N ILE A 113 26.90 8.33 -8.70
CA ILE A 113 26.79 9.04 -9.97
C ILE A 113 28.07 9.84 -10.16
N PHE A 114 28.74 9.65 -11.30
CA PHE A 114 30.01 10.32 -11.60
C PHE A 114 29.95 10.95 -13.00
N TYR A 115 30.14 12.27 -13.07
CA TYR A 115 30.30 13.00 -14.32
C TYR A 115 31.74 12.99 -14.85
N ASN A 116 32.71 12.76 -13.95
CA ASN A 116 34.10 12.56 -14.32
C ASN A 116 34.37 11.05 -14.46
N MET A 117 34.80 10.63 -15.65
CA MET A 117 35.02 9.23 -15.99
C MET A 117 36.08 8.56 -15.10
N GLU A 118 37.21 9.24 -14.86
CA GLU A 118 38.32 8.69 -14.06
C GLU A 118 37.90 8.45 -12.62
N LYS A 119 37.20 9.40 -11.99
CA LYS A 119 36.66 9.24 -10.63
C LYS A 119 35.64 8.10 -10.55
N GLY A 120 34.82 7.92 -11.57
CA GLY A 120 33.88 6.81 -11.62
C GLY A 120 34.58 5.46 -11.77
N LEU A 121 35.60 5.36 -12.62
CA LEU A 121 36.41 4.16 -12.78
C LEU A 121 37.23 3.84 -11.53
N ASP A 122 37.78 4.85 -10.84
CA ASP A 122 38.46 4.69 -9.55
C ASP A 122 37.51 4.10 -8.49
N TYR A 123 36.31 4.65 -8.37
CA TYR A 123 35.29 4.10 -7.47
C TYR A 123 34.96 2.64 -7.81
N LEU A 124 34.74 2.32 -9.09
CA LEU A 124 34.42 0.96 -9.53
C LEU A 124 35.56 -0.02 -9.23
N ARG A 125 36.82 0.42 -9.38
CA ARG A 125 37.99 -0.42 -9.10
C ARG A 125 38.20 -0.66 -7.61
N ASN A 126 38.13 0.41 -6.82
CA ASN A 126 38.70 0.41 -5.46
C ASN A 126 37.64 0.39 -4.35
N LYS A 127 36.38 0.74 -4.64
CA LYS A 127 35.33 0.97 -3.61
C LYS A 127 34.00 0.28 -3.86
N ALA A 128 33.70 -0.09 -5.10
CA ALA A 128 32.42 -0.73 -5.44
C ALA A 128 32.34 -2.16 -4.88
N LYS A 129 31.13 -2.55 -4.44
CA LYS A 129 30.83 -3.94 -4.03
C LYS A 129 30.07 -4.62 -5.16
N TYR A 130 30.65 -5.64 -5.76
CA TYR A 130 30.04 -6.36 -6.87
C TYR A 130 29.02 -7.41 -6.42
N PRO A 131 27.98 -7.72 -7.23
CA PRO A 131 27.72 -7.16 -8.56
C PRO A 131 27.16 -5.74 -8.54
N GLN A 132 27.45 -4.97 -9.60
CA GLN A 132 26.95 -3.61 -9.83
C GLN A 132 25.95 -3.60 -10.99
N ILE A 133 24.95 -2.75 -10.90
CA ILE A 133 24.02 -2.42 -11.98
C ILE A 133 24.39 -1.06 -12.54
N ILE A 134 24.75 -1.02 -13.82
CA ILE A 134 25.11 0.19 -14.56
C ILE A 134 23.94 0.55 -15.46
N LYS A 135 23.45 1.79 -15.34
CA LYS A 135 22.27 2.26 -16.07
C LYS A 135 22.59 3.52 -16.86
N ARG A 136 21.90 3.75 -17.97
CA ARG A 136 21.88 5.07 -18.61
C ARG A 136 21.00 6.03 -17.80
N SER A 137 21.53 7.17 -17.38
CA SER A 137 20.78 8.15 -16.56
C SER A 137 19.61 8.78 -17.34
N TYR A 138 19.88 9.23 -18.57
CA TYR A 138 18.92 9.92 -19.44
C TYR A 138 18.49 9.04 -20.63
N GLY A 139 17.19 8.91 -20.84
CA GLY A 139 16.64 8.23 -22.03
C GLY A 139 15.19 7.80 -21.85
N PRO A 140 14.48 7.47 -22.94
CA PRO A 140 13.12 6.94 -22.86
C PRO A 140 13.11 5.60 -22.12
N SER A 141 12.37 5.52 -21.02
CA SER A 141 12.16 4.34 -20.18
C SER A 141 11.44 3.18 -20.90
N ASN A 142 10.83 3.45 -22.05
CA ASN A 142 9.99 2.50 -22.77
C ASN A 142 10.76 1.40 -23.51
N TYR A 143 12.09 1.54 -23.70
CA TYR A 143 12.93 0.52 -24.30
C TYR A 143 13.57 -0.35 -23.22
N GLY A 144 12.73 -1.25 -22.71
CA GLY A 144 13.03 -2.17 -21.62
C GLY A 144 14.44 -2.75 -21.64
N GLY A 145 15.15 -2.64 -20.52
CA GLY A 145 16.39 -3.38 -20.25
C GLY A 145 17.64 -3.03 -21.05
N TYR A 146 17.52 -2.53 -22.28
CA TYR A 146 18.66 -2.27 -23.18
C TYR A 146 19.73 -1.34 -22.58
N TYR A 147 19.34 -0.51 -21.62
CA TYR A 147 20.19 0.46 -20.95
C TYR A 147 20.46 0.13 -19.48
N VAL A 148 20.18 -1.11 -19.05
CA VAL A 148 20.42 -1.61 -17.69
C VAL A 148 21.29 -2.86 -17.80
N HIS A 149 22.50 -2.80 -17.26
CA HIS A 149 23.49 -3.87 -17.40
C HIS A 149 23.98 -4.28 -16.02
N LYS A 150 24.16 -5.59 -15.81
CA LYS A 150 24.81 -6.14 -14.62
C LYS A 150 26.28 -6.37 -14.95
N ALA A 151 27.17 -5.87 -14.10
CA ALA A 151 28.60 -6.17 -14.14
C ALA A 151 28.98 -6.88 -12.84
N ASN A 152 29.64 -8.03 -12.95
CA ASN A 152 30.05 -8.86 -11.81
C ASN A 152 31.44 -8.50 -11.27
N ASN A 153 32.21 -7.72 -12.02
CA ASN A 153 33.54 -7.27 -11.62
C ASN A 153 33.92 -5.94 -12.32
N TYR A 154 35.08 -5.40 -11.94
CA TYR A 154 35.60 -4.15 -12.50
C TYR A 154 35.87 -4.21 -14.00
N GLN A 155 36.40 -5.34 -14.49
CA GLN A 155 36.75 -5.49 -15.89
C GLN A 155 35.50 -5.42 -16.78
N GLU A 156 34.46 -6.17 -16.44
CA GLU A 156 33.15 -6.11 -17.12
C GLU A 156 32.54 -4.71 -17.08
N ALA A 157 32.62 -4.03 -15.93
CA ALA A 157 32.10 -2.67 -15.78
C ALA A 157 32.85 -1.66 -16.65
N LYS A 158 34.17 -1.78 -16.74
CA LYS A 158 35.03 -0.91 -17.55
C LYS A 158 34.74 -1.12 -19.04
N GLU A 159 34.75 -2.35 -19.51
CA GLU A 159 34.45 -2.71 -20.91
C GLU A 159 33.07 -2.21 -21.35
N LEU A 160 32.07 -2.40 -20.48
CA LEU A 160 30.72 -1.90 -20.73
C LEU A 160 30.70 -0.37 -20.88
N LEU A 161 31.37 0.36 -19.99
CA LEU A 161 31.37 1.82 -20.03
C LEU A 161 32.15 2.38 -21.23
N GLU A 162 33.22 1.70 -21.66
CA GLU A 162 33.96 2.02 -22.90
C GLU A 162 33.11 1.78 -24.15
N LEU A 163 32.36 0.67 -24.18
CA LEU A 163 31.48 0.32 -25.29
C LEU A 163 30.25 1.25 -25.37
N LYS A 164 29.56 1.46 -24.25
CA LYS A 164 28.28 2.18 -24.20
C LYS A 164 28.43 3.68 -24.04
N LYS A 165 29.58 4.16 -23.58
CA LYS A 165 29.91 5.59 -23.39
C LYS A 165 28.84 6.34 -22.59
N TYR A 166 28.32 5.73 -21.53
CA TYR A 166 27.30 6.36 -20.68
C TYR A 166 27.91 7.53 -19.90
N ASN A 167 27.25 8.70 -19.98
CA ASN A 167 27.59 9.88 -19.21
C ASN A 167 26.29 10.49 -18.63
N PRO A 168 26.19 10.70 -17.30
CA PRO A 168 27.14 10.30 -16.26
C PRO A 168 27.25 8.77 -16.10
N ILE A 169 28.32 8.30 -15.47
CA ILE A 169 28.39 6.92 -14.97
C ILE A 169 27.41 6.81 -13.81
N TYR A 170 26.28 6.15 -14.05
CA TYR A 170 25.31 5.80 -13.03
C TYR A 170 25.49 4.32 -12.66
N THR A 171 25.96 4.07 -11.44
CA THR A 171 26.20 2.72 -10.91
C THR A 171 25.46 2.52 -9.60
N GLN A 172 24.92 1.32 -9.41
CA GLN A 172 24.07 0.97 -8.29
C GLN A 172 24.41 -0.43 -7.80
N ASN A 173 24.39 -0.67 -6.48
CA ASN A 173 24.52 -2.02 -5.96
C ASN A 173 23.40 -2.92 -6.50
N ALA A 174 23.76 -4.11 -7.00
CA ALA A 174 22.77 -5.09 -7.36
C ALA A 174 22.04 -5.59 -6.11
N ILE A 175 20.72 -5.71 -6.22
CA ILE A 175 19.87 -6.35 -5.21
C ILE A 175 19.57 -7.76 -5.69
N LYS A 176 19.59 -8.73 -4.77
CA LYS A 176 19.06 -10.06 -5.02
C LYS A 176 17.53 -9.96 -4.97
N LEU A 177 16.88 -9.93 -6.13
CA LEU A 177 15.44 -9.74 -6.23
C LEU A 177 14.70 -10.96 -5.70
N LYS A 178 13.84 -10.75 -4.71
CA LYS A 178 12.89 -11.78 -4.26
C LYS A 178 12.03 -12.22 -5.46
N ASP A 179 11.96 -13.53 -5.66
CA ASP A 179 11.17 -14.17 -6.74
C ASP A 179 11.52 -13.69 -8.17
N SER A 180 12.69 -13.06 -8.36
CA SER A 180 13.15 -12.50 -9.65
C SER A 180 12.17 -11.51 -10.30
N GLY A 181 11.31 -10.88 -9.49
CA GLY A 181 10.30 -9.93 -9.93
C GLY A 181 10.51 -8.53 -9.37
N ASP A 182 9.89 -7.55 -10.02
CA ASP A 182 9.72 -6.21 -9.47
C ASP A 182 8.22 -5.93 -9.26
N ILE A 183 7.89 -5.03 -8.35
CA ILE A 183 6.52 -4.68 -8.01
C ILE A 183 6.18 -3.33 -8.62
N ARG A 184 5.14 -3.28 -9.44
CA ARG A 184 4.50 -2.03 -9.86
C ARG A 184 3.44 -1.67 -8.83
N VAL A 185 3.51 -0.48 -8.25
CA VAL A 185 2.44 0.07 -7.39
C VAL A 185 1.92 1.36 -8.03
N MET A 186 0.61 1.45 -8.25
CA MET A 186 -0.09 2.64 -8.74
C MET A 186 -0.92 3.24 -7.60
N LEU A 187 -0.86 4.56 -7.45
CA LEU A 187 -1.51 5.30 -6.38
C LEU A 187 -2.37 6.44 -6.93
N ILE A 188 -3.51 6.67 -6.28
CA ILE A 188 -4.39 7.82 -6.51
C ILE A 188 -4.63 8.48 -5.15
N GLY A 189 -4.37 9.77 -5.03
CA GLY A 189 -4.48 10.49 -3.76
C GLY A 189 -3.65 9.85 -2.63
N HIS A 190 -2.46 9.36 -2.97
CA HIS A 190 -1.54 8.65 -2.07
C HIS A 190 -2.04 7.30 -1.53
N LYS A 191 -3.14 6.76 -2.05
CA LYS A 191 -3.62 5.41 -1.71
C LYS A 191 -3.24 4.43 -2.81
N PRO A 192 -2.68 3.25 -2.49
CA PRO A 192 -2.46 2.20 -3.48
C PRO A 192 -3.80 1.75 -4.06
N VAL A 193 -3.93 1.78 -5.39
CA VAL A 193 -5.15 1.38 -6.11
C VAL A 193 -4.95 0.12 -6.95
N CYS A 194 -3.69 -0.17 -7.28
CA CYS A 194 -3.30 -1.36 -8.02
C CYS A 194 -1.85 -1.67 -7.70
N ALA A 195 -1.55 -2.90 -7.35
CA ALA A 195 -0.20 -3.37 -7.21
C ALA A 195 -0.06 -4.78 -7.79
N PHE A 196 1.07 -5.08 -8.42
CA PHE A 196 1.34 -6.40 -8.97
C PHE A 196 2.82 -6.64 -9.15
N TRP A 197 3.21 -7.90 -8.98
CA TRP A 197 4.49 -8.44 -9.39
C TRP A 197 4.59 -8.49 -10.91
N ARG A 198 5.76 -8.14 -11.41
CA ARG A 198 6.20 -8.31 -12.79
C ARG A 198 7.41 -9.22 -12.78
N TYR A 199 7.22 -10.44 -13.24
CA TYR A 199 8.30 -11.42 -13.34
C TYR A 199 8.96 -11.35 -14.71
N SER A 200 10.27 -11.56 -14.74
CA SER A 200 10.98 -11.82 -15.99
C SER A 200 10.75 -13.26 -16.43
N GLY A 201 10.76 -13.55 -17.73
CA GLY A 201 10.74 -14.95 -18.22
C GLY A 201 11.91 -15.77 -17.66
N LYS A 202 11.77 -17.11 -17.57
CA LYS A 202 12.83 -18.02 -17.12
C LYS A 202 14.17 -17.65 -17.81
N ASN A 203 15.19 -17.32 -17.01
CA ASN A 203 16.54 -16.87 -17.41
C ASN A 203 16.73 -15.39 -17.85
N GLN A 204 15.78 -14.50 -17.62
CA GLN A 204 15.98 -13.05 -17.84
C GLN A 204 16.02 -12.28 -16.52
N TRP A 205 16.98 -11.37 -16.37
CA TRP A 205 17.14 -10.51 -15.18
C TRP A 205 16.28 -9.23 -15.26
N ILE A 206 15.62 -8.98 -16.40
CA ILE A 206 14.98 -7.70 -16.71
C ILE A 206 13.47 -7.87 -16.80
N THR A 207 12.77 -7.21 -15.89
CA THR A 207 11.33 -7.32 -15.64
C THR A 207 10.52 -6.32 -16.47
N ASN A 208 10.54 -6.45 -17.80
CA ASN A 208 9.62 -5.69 -18.66
C ASN A 208 8.51 -6.57 -19.21
N THR A 209 7.26 -6.20 -18.88
CA THR A 209 6.03 -6.87 -19.32
C THR A 209 5.84 -6.89 -20.84
N SER A 210 6.57 -6.05 -21.60
CA SER A 210 6.54 -6.04 -23.06
C SER A 210 7.34 -7.17 -23.73
N GLN A 211 8.06 -8.01 -22.96
CA GLN A 211 8.89 -9.11 -23.47
C GLN A 211 8.55 -10.47 -22.86
N GLY A 212 7.26 -10.74 -22.59
CA GLY A 212 6.80 -12.07 -22.15
C GLY A 212 6.91 -12.35 -20.64
N GLY A 213 6.98 -11.30 -19.82
CA GLY A 213 6.90 -11.42 -18.36
C GLY A 213 5.49 -11.76 -17.88
N SER A 214 5.36 -12.57 -16.83
CA SER A 214 4.09 -12.85 -16.17
C SER A 214 3.77 -11.79 -15.10
N MET A 215 2.48 -11.56 -14.88
CA MET A 215 1.99 -10.66 -13.83
C MET A 215 1.29 -11.47 -12.74
N SER A 216 1.56 -11.14 -11.48
CA SER A 216 0.81 -11.69 -10.33
C SER A 216 0.33 -10.57 -9.44
N TYR A 217 -0.95 -10.60 -9.08
CA TYR A 217 -1.56 -9.63 -8.17
C TYR A 217 -1.50 -10.07 -6.70
N LYS A 218 -1.20 -11.35 -6.45
CA LYS A 218 -1.23 -11.96 -5.12
C LYS A 218 0.00 -11.58 -4.29
N ASP A 219 -0.20 -11.52 -2.98
CA ASP A 219 0.87 -11.45 -1.97
C ASP A 219 1.86 -10.30 -2.20
N VAL A 220 1.35 -9.12 -2.58
CA VAL A 220 2.20 -7.93 -2.69
C VAL A 220 2.63 -7.50 -1.27
N PRO A 221 3.93 -7.47 -0.95
CA PRO A 221 4.42 -7.15 0.38
C PRO A 221 4.02 -5.75 0.84
N MET A 222 3.53 -5.64 2.08
CA MET A 222 3.07 -4.37 2.66
C MET A 222 4.16 -3.30 2.66
N ASN A 223 5.41 -3.67 2.94
CA ASN A 223 6.52 -2.74 2.96
C ASN A 223 6.82 -2.09 1.59
N ALA A 224 6.45 -2.74 0.48
CA ALA A 224 6.48 -2.12 -0.85
C ALA A 224 5.38 -1.06 -0.97
N LEU A 225 4.17 -1.37 -0.52
CA LEU A 225 3.04 -0.44 -0.53
C LEU A 225 3.33 0.80 0.32
N GLU A 226 3.83 0.61 1.54
CA GLU A 226 4.24 1.70 2.44
C GLU A 226 5.31 2.60 1.81
N LEU A 227 6.34 2.01 1.19
CA LEU A 227 7.39 2.76 0.52
C LEU A 227 6.82 3.57 -0.66
N ALA A 228 5.88 3.00 -1.42
CA ALA A 228 5.20 3.69 -2.51
C ALA A 228 4.32 4.85 -2.00
N VAL A 229 3.63 4.67 -0.87
CA VAL A 229 2.84 5.72 -0.22
C VAL A 229 3.74 6.84 0.27
N LYS A 230 4.85 6.53 0.94
CA LYS A 230 5.86 7.52 1.38
C LYS A 230 6.39 8.31 0.18
N ALA A 231 6.74 7.62 -0.91
CA ALA A 231 7.19 8.27 -2.14
C ALA A 231 6.11 9.17 -2.77
N SER A 232 4.87 8.72 -2.81
CA SER A 232 3.75 9.50 -3.36
C SER A 232 3.45 10.76 -2.53
N LYS A 233 3.46 10.65 -1.20
CA LYS A 233 3.30 11.80 -0.29
C LYS A 233 4.46 12.78 -0.45
N ALA A 234 5.69 12.29 -0.56
CA ALA A 234 6.89 13.11 -0.76
C ALA A 234 6.90 13.85 -2.11
N SER A 235 6.36 13.24 -3.18
CA SER A 235 6.22 13.88 -4.49
C SER A 235 5.02 14.84 -4.57
N LYS A 236 4.08 14.74 -3.62
CA LYS A 236 2.80 15.48 -3.63
C LYS A 236 2.00 15.26 -4.93
N ALA A 237 2.16 14.11 -5.56
CA ALA A 237 1.49 13.78 -6.81
C ALA A 237 0.02 13.40 -6.56
N GLU A 238 -0.89 13.91 -7.38
CA GLU A 238 -2.30 13.51 -7.35
C GLU A 238 -2.48 12.03 -7.71
N TYR A 239 -1.64 11.53 -8.61
CA TYR A 239 -1.54 10.13 -8.97
C TYR A 239 -0.08 9.80 -9.27
N PHE A 240 0.35 8.61 -8.88
CA PHE A 240 1.75 8.22 -8.86
C PHE A 240 1.91 6.74 -9.14
N ALA A 241 3.05 6.34 -9.66
CA ALA A 241 3.43 4.94 -9.75
C ALA A 241 4.89 4.77 -9.37
N CYS A 242 5.18 3.67 -8.69
CA CYS A 242 6.53 3.27 -8.30
C CYS A 242 6.82 1.87 -8.79
N ASP A 243 8.07 1.66 -9.17
CA ASP A 243 8.63 0.33 -9.42
C ASP A 243 9.53 0.02 -8.23
N ILE A 244 9.26 -1.10 -7.56
CA ILE A 244 9.88 -1.44 -6.28
C ILE A 244 10.51 -2.83 -6.38
N ALA A 245 11.73 -2.96 -5.87
CA ALA A 245 12.38 -4.23 -5.63
C ALA A 245 12.29 -4.61 -4.15
N ILE A 246 12.13 -5.91 -3.89
CA ILE A 246 12.33 -6.50 -2.56
C ILE A 246 13.65 -7.26 -2.57
N ASP A 247 14.52 -6.95 -1.62
CA ASP A 247 15.73 -7.72 -1.39
C ASP A 247 15.38 -9.05 -0.71
N GLU A 248 15.75 -10.16 -1.34
CA GLU A 248 15.42 -11.52 -0.88
C GLU A 248 16.00 -11.84 0.51
N ASN A 249 17.19 -11.32 0.82
CA ASN A 249 17.90 -11.66 2.06
C ASN A 249 17.40 -10.82 3.25
N THR A 250 17.08 -9.56 3.00
CA THR A 250 16.71 -8.60 4.05
C THR A 250 15.22 -8.29 4.10
N ASN A 251 14.45 -8.78 3.13
CA ASN A 251 13.07 -8.39 2.83
C ASN A 251 12.88 -6.86 2.66
N LYS A 252 13.94 -6.07 2.51
CA LYS A 252 13.85 -4.62 2.44
C LYS A 252 13.37 -4.15 1.07
N ALA A 253 12.40 -3.23 1.06
CA ALA A 253 11.89 -2.61 -0.15
C ALA A 253 12.78 -1.45 -0.63
N TYR A 254 12.94 -1.33 -1.95
CA TYR A 254 13.76 -0.32 -2.60
C TYR A 254 13.07 0.25 -3.84
N ILE A 255 13.04 1.57 -3.97
CA ILE A 255 12.52 2.25 -5.17
C ILE A 255 13.51 2.06 -6.31
N LEU A 256 13.03 1.53 -7.42
CA LEU A 256 13.76 1.45 -8.69
C LEU A 256 13.42 2.65 -9.57
N GLU A 257 12.12 2.96 -9.72
CA GLU A 257 11.61 4.00 -10.60
C GLU A 257 10.37 4.67 -10.03
N CYS A 258 10.09 5.89 -10.52
CA CYS A 258 8.88 6.63 -10.23
C CYS A 258 8.31 7.18 -11.55
N ALA A 259 6.98 7.23 -11.63
CA ALA A 259 6.26 7.72 -12.79
C ALA A 259 4.97 8.42 -12.37
N THR A 260 4.69 9.58 -12.93
CA THR A 260 3.34 10.21 -12.94
C THR A 260 2.68 10.01 -14.31
N ALA A 261 3.27 9.17 -15.15
CA ALA A 261 2.79 8.80 -16.46
C ALA A 261 3.15 7.34 -16.69
N PHE A 262 2.17 6.47 -16.52
CA PHE A 262 2.36 5.03 -16.55
C PHE A 262 1.27 4.38 -17.39
N ALA A 263 1.58 3.22 -18.00
CA ALA A 263 0.55 2.42 -18.64
C ALA A 263 -0.45 1.97 -17.56
N ALA A 264 -1.67 2.51 -17.64
CA ALA A 264 -2.74 2.23 -16.71
C ALA A 264 -3.91 1.60 -17.47
N PHE A 265 -4.57 0.65 -16.81
CA PHE A 265 -5.84 0.13 -17.29
C PHE A 265 -6.86 1.28 -17.48
N PRO A 266 -7.77 1.18 -18.46
CA PRO A 266 -8.76 2.22 -18.74
C PRO A 266 -9.53 2.70 -17.49
N TYR A 267 -9.98 1.78 -16.63
CA TYR A 267 -10.71 2.10 -15.40
C TYR A 267 -9.87 2.87 -14.38
N ILE A 268 -8.56 2.61 -14.28
CA ILE A 268 -7.65 3.38 -13.41
C ILE A 268 -7.61 4.85 -13.87
N ARG A 269 -7.60 5.11 -15.19
CA ARG A 269 -7.64 6.49 -15.70
C ARG A 269 -8.94 7.20 -15.34
N ASP A 270 -10.05 6.48 -15.37
CA ASP A 270 -11.36 7.03 -14.97
C ASP A 270 -11.40 7.31 -13.46
N TRP A 271 -10.86 6.43 -12.61
CA TRP A 271 -10.72 6.70 -11.18
C TRP A 271 -9.81 7.88 -10.87
N ILE A 272 -8.70 8.04 -11.61
CA ILE A 272 -7.86 9.24 -11.50
C ILE A 272 -8.70 10.48 -11.81
N CYS A 273 -9.43 10.48 -12.92
CA CYS A 273 -10.26 11.63 -13.30
C CYS A 273 -11.39 11.92 -12.31
N GLN A 274 -12.05 10.91 -11.74
CA GLN A 274 -13.05 11.12 -10.69
C GLN A 274 -12.42 11.71 -9.42
N TYR A 275 -11.24 11.24 -9.01
CA TYR A 275 -10.48 11.83 -7.92
C TYR A 275 -10.11 13.29 -8.21
N LEU A 276 -9.64 13.59 -9.42
CA LEU A 276 -9.33 14.95 -9.86
C LEU A 276 -10.58 15.84 -9.89
N MET A 277 -11.73 15.33 -10.30
CA MET A 277 -12.99 16.08 -10.26
C MET A 277 -13.39 16.44 -8.82
N TRP A 278 -13.26 15.51 -7.86
CA TRP A 278 -13.47 15.79 -6.44
C TRP A 278 -12.52 16.88 -5.94
N ASP A 279 -11.23 16.77 -6.25
CA ASP A 279 -10.20 17.74 -5.86
C ASP A 279 -10.43 19.13 -6.47
N PHE A 280 -10.60 19.21 -7.80
CA PHE A 280 -10.79 20.48 -8.53
C PHE A 280 -12.07 21.20 -8.12
N SER A 281 -13.10 20.45 -7.77
CA SER A 281 -14.38 21.01 -7.33
C SER A 281 -14.46 21.30 -5.83
N LYS A 282 -13.41 20.95 -5.06
CA LYS A 282 -13.38 21.06 -3.60
C LYS A 282 -14.55 20.32 -2.94
N GLY A 283 -14.83 19.11 -3.41
CA GLY A 283 -15.85 18.23 -2.82
C GLY A 283 -17.26 18.33 -3.42
N LYS A 284 -17.48 19.08 -4.51
CA LYS A 284 -18.79 19.08 -5.20
C LYS A 284 -19.08 17.69 -5.80
N TYR A 285 -18.08 17.08 -6.45
CA TYR A 285 -18.16 15.70 -6.90
C TYR A 285 -17.77 14.77 -5.77
N LYS A 286 -18.42 13.60 -5.66
CA LYS A 286 -18.08 12.61 -4.63
C LYS A 286 -16.65 12.10 -4.84
N LYS A 287 -15.91 11.95 -3.75
CA LYS A 287 -14.59 11.29 -3.77
C LYS A 287 -14.80 9.82 -4.13
N THR A 288 -14.04 9.33 -5.12
CA THR A 288 -14.04 7.90 -5.46
C THR A 288 -13.62 7.08 -4.25
N HIS A 289 -14.44 6.11 -3.87
CA HIS A 289 -14.04 5.07 -2.94
C HIS A 289 -13.33 3.97 -3.75
N ILE A 290 -12.13 3.62 -3.32
CA ILE A 290 -11.30 2.58 -3.94
C ILE A 290 -10.95 1.64 -2.77
N PRO A 291 -11.47 0.41 -2.73
CA PRO A 291 -11.20 -0.50 -1.65
C PRO A 291 -9.74 -0.93 -1.73
N LEU A 292 -9.14 -1.18 -0.56
CA LEU A 292 -7.78 -1.69 -0.49
C LEU A 292 -7.75 -3.13 -1.03
N PHE A 293 -6.64 -3.50 -1.66
CA PHE A 293 -6.38 -4.86 -2.17
C PHE A 293 -7.36 -5.36 -3.25
N SER A 294 -8.31 -4.55 -3.72
CA SER A 294 -9.24 -4.97 -4.79
C SER A 294 -8.56 -5.35 -6.11
N TRP A 295 -7.30 -4.96 -6.31
CA TRP A 295 -6.54 -5.36 -7.48
C TRP A 295 -6.31 -6.87 -7.57
N GLU A 296 -6.37 -7.61 -6.46
CA GLU A 296 -6.31 -9.07 -6.49
C GLU A 296 -7.53 -9.66 -7.19
N GLU A 297 -8.72 -9.18 -6.84
CA GLU A 297 -9.98 -9.62 -7.46
C GLU A 297 -10.12 -9.08 -8.88
N LEU A 298 -9.83 -7.79 -9.09
CA LEU A 298 -9.85 -7.20 -10.43
C LEU A 298 -8.83 -7.87 -11.36
N GLY A 299 -7.70 -8.33 -10.83
CA GLY A 299 -6.69 -9.07 -11.57
C GLY A 299 -7.16 -10.44 -12.08
N LYS A 300 -8.23 -11.00 -11.50
CA LYS A 300 -8.87 -12.25 -11.98
C LYS A 300 -9.86 -12.00 -13.12
N ILE A 301 -10.27 -10.76 -13.34
CA ILE A 301 -11.24 -10.40 -14.37
C ILE A 301 -10.54 -10.22 -15.72
N ASP A 302 -11.14 -10.72 -16.79
CA ASP A 302 -10.61 -10.55 -18.14
C ASP A 302 -10.46 -9.07 -18.52
N SER A 303 -9.34 -8.75 -19.18
CA SER A 303 -8.98 -7.38 -19.53
C SER A 303 -9.97 -6.71 -20.50
N SER A 304 -10.62 -7.48 -21.38
CA SER A 304 -11.64 -6.96 -22.29
C SER A 304 -12.89 -6.55 -21.53
N LEU A 305 -13.26 -7.33 -20.50
CA LEU A 305 -14.38 -7.05 -19.61
C LEU A 305 -14.06 -5.85 -18.71
N LEU A 306 -12.86 -5.78 -18.12
CA LEU A 306 -12.43 -4.59 -17.35
C LEU A 306 -12.45 -3.30 -18.18
N ARG A 307 -12.21 -3.40 -19.50
CA ARG A 307 -12.27 -2.26 -20.42
C ARG A 307 -13.71 -1.79 -20.66
N THR A 308 -14.68 -2.70 -20.67
CA THR A 308 -16.11 -2.36 -20.83
C THR A 308 -16.75 -1.94 -19.50
N LEU A 309 -16.22 -2.40 -18.37
CA LEU A 309 -16.63 -2.07 -17.01
C LEU A 309 -16.22 -0.65 -16.54
N ARG A 310 -16.25 0.33 -17.45
CA ARG A 310 -15.98 1.76 -17.22
C ARG A 310 -16.88 2.42 -16.15
N HIS A 311 -17.85 1.67 -15.63
CA HIS A 311 -18.86 2.12 -14.69
C HIS A 311 -18.78 1.42 -13.34
N ILE A 312 -17.75 0.59 -13.09
CA ILE A 312 -17.48 0.11 -11.74
C ILE A 312 -17.04 1.29 -10.89
N THR A 313 -17.95 1.72 -10.03
CA THR A 313 -17.66 2.54 -8.87
C THR A 313 -17.77 1.63 -7.66
N PHE A 314 -16.72 1.52 -6.85
CA PHE A 314 -16.91 0.95 -5.53
C PHE A 314 -17.67 1.98 -4.71
N GLY A 315 -18.96 1.72 -4.47
CA GLY A 315 -19.71 2.47 -3.47
C GLY A 315 -19.17 2.18 -2.09
N LYS A 316 -19.49 3.03 -1.11
CA LYS A 316 -19.54 2.52 0.27
C LYS A 316 -20.56 1.39 0.26
N TYR A 317 -20.25 0.28 0.93
CA TYR A 317 -21.23 -0.78 1.16
C TYR A 317 -22.50 -0.14 1.71
N THR A 318 -23.58 -0.25 0.95
CA THR A 318 -24.93 0.05 1.40
C THR A 318 -25.56 -1.29 1.67
N GLN A 319 -25.91 -1.52 2.93
CA GLN A 319 -26.59 -2.73 3.38
C GLN A 319 -27.78 -3.00 2.47
N SER A 320 -27.83 -4.22 1.91
CA SER A 320 -28.94 -4.61 1.06
C SER A 320 -30.22 -4.65 1.90
N TYR A 321 -31.33 -4.19 1.32
CA TYR A 321 -32.61 -4.04 2.01
C TYR A 321 -33.36 -5.37 2.16
N ASP A 322 -32.80 -6.48 1.73
CA ASP A 322 -33.47 -7.78 1.57
C ASP A 322 -33.07 -8.83 2.63
N GLY A 323 -31.84 -8.82 3.15
CA GLY A 323 -31.39 -9.80 4.14
C GLY A 323 -30.80 -9.17 5.40
N GLU A 324 -29.75 -8.36 5.25
CA GLU A 324 -28.96 -7.90 6.38
C GLU A 324 -29.66 -6.84 7.24
N ARG A 325 -30.62 -6.09 6.68
CA ARG A 325 -31.42 -5.10 7.42
C ARG A 325 -32.38 -5.76 8.42
N PHE A 326 -33.03 -6.85 8.00
CA PHE A 326 -34.05 -7.55 8.79
C PHE A 326 -33.46 -8.49 9.85
N ILE A 327 -32.21 -8.94 9.68
CA ILE A 327 -31.52 -9.77 10.70
C ILE A 327 -31.25 -8.99 12.00
N LYS A 328 -31.21 -7.65 11.96
CA LYS A 328 -30.90 -6.81 13.13
C LYS A 328 -32.13 -6.26 13.86
N ASP A 329 -33.32 -6.27 13.26
CA ASP A 329 -34.57 -5.85 13.91
C ASP A 329 -35.20 -7.05 14.64
N LYS A 330 -35.07 -7.11 15.97
CA LYS A 330 -35.69 -8.16 16.81
C LYS A 330 -37.19 -7.96 17.05
N GLU A 331 -37.76 -6.85 16.56
CA GLU A 331 -39.18 -6.48 16.73
C GLU A 331 -39.93 -6.45 15.39
N ASP A 332 -39.39 -7.08 14.34
CA ASP A 332 -40.14 -7.20 13.08
C ASP A 332 -41.16 -8.34 13.13
N ILE A 333 -42.27 -8.17 12.42
CA ILE A 333 -43.43 -9.10 12.36
C ILE A 333 -43.12 -10.41 11.62
N PHE A 334 -41.94 -10.50 11.00
CA PHE A 334 -41.46 -11.69 10.30
C PHE A 334 -40.36 -12.36 11.13
N GLU A 335 -40.67 -13.48 11.78
CA GLU A 335 -39.67 -14.38 12.36
C GLU A 335 -38.85 -14.99 11.23
N MET A 336 -37.69 -14.40 10.91
CA MET A 336 -36.70 -15.05 10.07
C MET A 336 -35.80 -15.93 10.94
N GLU A 337 -35.99 -17.25 10.83
CA GLU A 337 -35.09 -18.23 11.42
C GLU A 337 -33.83 -18.41 10.55
N ILE A 338 -32.69 -18.71 11.19
CA ILE A 338 -31.47 -19.09 10.47
C ILE A 338 -31.76 -20.39 9.73
N THR A 339 -31.55 -20.41 8.42
CA THR A 339 -31.74 -21.61 7.60
C THR A 339 -30.92 -22.77 8.15
N GLU A 340 -31.51 -23.96 8.22
CA GLU A 340 -30.78 -25.16 8.59
C GLU A 340 -29.57 -25.37 7.65
N LYS A 341 -28.46 -25.89 8.18
CA LYS A 341 -27.28 -26.20 7.37
C LYS A 341 -27.69 -27.21 6.29
N SER A 342 -27.29 -26.95 5.04
CA SER A 342 -27.54 -27.87 3.92
C SER A 342 -27.09 -29.28 4.27
N ASN A 343 -27.98 -30.26 4.05
CA ASN A 343 -27.67 -31.68 4.14
C ASN A 343 -27.08 -32.17 2.81
N GLU A 344 -26.29 -33.25 2.85
CA GLU A 344 -25.74 -33.85 1.63
C GLU A 344 -26.82 -34.30 0.63
N ASN A 345 -28.04 -34.55 1.10
CA ASN A 345 -29.21 -34.91 0.29
C ASN A 345 -29.85 -33.70 -0.42
N ASP A 346 -29.53 -32.46 -0.04
CA ASP A 346 -30.01 -31.24 -0.72
C ASP A 346 -29.26 -30.99 -2.03
N MET A 347 -28.13 -31.69 -2.24
CA MET A 347 -27.41 -31.69 -3.50
C MET A 347 -28.10 -32.64 -4.48
N PRO A 348 -28.58 -32.16 -5.64
CA PRO A 348 -29.20 -33.04 -6.64
C PRO A 348 -28.20 -34.11 -7.07
N PHE A 349 -28.66 -35.37 -7.09
CA PHE A 349 -27.87 -36.55 -7.43
C PHE A 349 -26.86 -36.29 -8.55
N SER A 350 -25.59 -36.57 -8.24
CA SER A 350 -24.43 -36.36 -9.09
C SER A 350 -24.43 -37.28 -10.32
N ASN A 351 -25.20 -36.92 -11.34
CA ASN A 351 -24.97 -37.36 -12.72
C ASN A 351 -24.49 -36.17 -13.56
N ILE A 352 -23.47 -35.47 -13.07
CA ILE A 352 -22.63 -34.66 -13.96
C ILE A 352 -21.52 -35.59 -14.40
N ASP A 353 -21.66 -36.12 -15.61
CA ASP A 353 -20.63 -36.89 -16.30
C ASP A 353 -19.28 -36.16 -16.21
N ASN A 354 -18.26 -36.95 -15.88
CA ASN A 354 -16.85 -36.59 -15.72
C ASN A 354 -16.39 -35.36 -16.53
N CYS A 355 -16.49 -34.17 -15.92
CA CYS A 355 -15.63 -33.04 -16.25
C CYS A 355 -14.52 -32.95 -15.21
N ALA A 356 -13.85 -34.07 -14.94
CA ALA A 356 -12.59 -34.05 -14.22
C ALA A 356 -11.51 -33.60 -15.22
N ILE A 357 -11.08 -32.35 -15.09
CA ILE A 357 -9.76 -31.95 -15.59
C ILE A 357 -8.76 -32.71 -14.73
N GLU A 358 -7.94 -33.58 -15.33
CA GLU A 358 -6.82 -34.21 -14.64
C GLU A 358 -5.87 -33.13 -14.14
N ILE A 359 -5.96 -32.81 -12.85
CA ILE A 359 -4.97 -32.01 -12.15
C ILE A 359 -3.89 -33.00 -11.72
N ASP A 360 -2.71 -32.89 -12.32
CA ASP A 360 -1.50 -33.60 -11.89
C ASP A 360 -1.31 -33.40 -10.38
N LYS A 361 -1.50 -34.49 -9.62
CA LYS A 361 -1.28 -34.54 -8.17
C LYS A 361 0.21 -34.70 -7.89
N GLU A 362 1.00 -33.68 -8.15
CA GLU A 362 2.22 -33.47 -7.37
C GLU A 362 1.85 -32.62 -6.15
N ASN A 363 1.68 -33.29 -5.01
CA ASN A 363 1.33 -32.72 -3.71
C ASN A 363 2.17 -31.46 -3.35
N PRO A 364 1.58 -30.26 -3.24
CA PRO A 364 2.03 -29.32 -2.23
C PRO A 364 1.44 -29.78 -0.90
N LYS A 365 2.29 -30.02 0.09
CA LYS A 365 1.86 -30.22 1.48
C LYS A 365 0.85 -29.13 1.83
N GLN A 366 -0.38 -29.52 2.17
CA GLN A 366 -1.30 -28.66 2.89
C GLN A 366 -0.59 -28.28 4.20
N ASN A 367 -0.04 -27.07 4.24
CA ASN A 367 0.23 -26.42 5.50
C ASN A 367 -1.14 -26.02 6.04
N ASP A 368 -1.56 -26.63 7.15
CA ASP A 368 -2.66 -26.13 7.97
C ASP A 368 -2.44 -24.63 8.22
N PHE A 369 -3.24 -23.80 7.56
CA PHE A 369 -3.21 -22.36 7.77
C PHE A 369 -3.95 -22.06 9.06
N CYS A 370 -3.26 -22.17 10.20
CA CYS A 370 -3.79 -21.69 11.46
C CYS A 370 -3.65 -20.15 11.46
N PRO A 371 -4.74 -19.36 11.46
CA PRO A 371 -4.64 -17.92 11.59
C PRO A 371 -3.92 -17.61 12.91
N LYS A 372 -2.86 -16.79 12.84
CA LYS A 372 -2.07 -16.43 14.00
C LYS A 372 -2.94 -15.56 14.92
N LYS A 373 -3.28 -16.07 16.10
CA LYS A 373 -4.02 -15.31 17.12
C LYS A 373 -3.20 -14.12 17.61
N ILE A 374 -3.88 -13.03 17.94
CA ILE A 374 -3.27 -11.73 18.26
C ILE A 374 -3.33 -11.46 19.76
N ASP A 375 -2.17 -11.23 20.39
CA ASP A 375 -2.05 -10.72 21.77
C ASP A 375 -1.85 -9.20 21.70
N PHE A 376 -2.84 -8.40 22.11
CA PHE A 376 -2.76 -6.92 22.01
C PHE A 376 -1.54 -6.32 22.72
N ASN A 377 -1.09 -6.93 23.83
CA ASN A 377 0.03 -6.43 24.62
C ASN A 377 1.38 -6.59 23.88
N LYS A 378 1.47 -7.57 22.99
CA LYS A 378 2.69 -7.87 22.21
C LYS A 378 2.56 -7.52 20.73
N ALA A 379 1.34 -7.36 20.24
CA ALA A 379 1.00 -7.08 18.86
C ALA A 379 1.76 -5.86 18.36
N SER A 380 2.36 -5.92 17.18
CA SER A 380 2.80 -4.71 16.50
C SER A 380 1.58 -3.90 16.02
N LEU A 381 1.78 -2.63 15.66
CA LEU A 381 0.73 -1.85 15.00
C LEU A 381 0.21 -2.60 13.75
N THR A 382 1.10 -3.32 13.06
CA THR A 382 0.79 -4.17 11.90
C THR A 382 -0.12 -5.34 12.24
N ASP A 383 0.09 -5.99 13.40
CA ASP A 383 -0.77 -7.08 13.85
C ASP A 383 -2.17 -6.55 14.21
N LEU A 384 -2.26 -5.38 14.86
CA LEU A 384 -3.54 -4.75 15.17
C LEU A 384 -4.33 -4.38 13.90
N MET A 385 -3.65 -3.82 12.90
CA MET A 385 -4.26 -3.45 11.62
C MET A 385 -4.77 -4.64 10.79
N SER A 386 -4.42 -5.87 11.16
CA SER A 386 -4.95 -7.09 10.54
C SER A 386 -6.35 -7.46 11.05
N LEU A 387 -6.79 -6.88 12.18
CA LEU A 387 -8.13 -7.10 12.72
C LEU A 387 -9.19 -6.44 11.85
N TYR A 388 -10.29 -7.16 11.63
CA TYR A 388 -11.41 -6.70 10.83
C TYR A 388 -11.98 -5.38 11.38
N GLY A 389 -12.12 -4.36 10.53
CA GLY A 389 -12.66 -3.06 10.93
C GLY A 389 -11.69 -2.15 11.70
N MET A 390 -10.42 -2.54 11.89
CA MET A 390 -9.43 -1.71 12.56
C MET A 390 -9.01 -0.50 11.70
N GLU A 391 -9.20 0.72 12.22
CA GLU A 391 -8.69 1.96 11.63
C GLU A 391 -7.32 2.34 12.20
N GLU A 392 -6.53 3.15 11.48
CA GLU A 392 -5.18 3.56 11.92
C GLU A 392 -5.23 4.38 13.21
N ASP A 393 -6.20 5.29 13.32
CA ASP A 393 -6.39 6.12 14.51
C ASP A 393 -6.76 5.26 15.74
N LEU A 394 -7.59 4.23 15.56
CA LEU A 394 -7.96 3.28 16.60
C LEU A 394 -6.80 2.39 17.04
N ALA A 395 -5.99 1.92 16.09
CA ALA A 395 -4.81 1.11 16.40
C ALA A 395 -3.75 1.92 17.18
N ILE A 396 -3.64 3.21 16.89
CA ILE A 396 -2.81 4.14 17.66
C ILE A 396 -3.40 4.34 19.05
N GLU A 397 -4.72 4.55 19.18
CA GLU A 397 -5.41 4.70 20.47
C GLU A 397 -5.20 3.48 21.39
N ILE A 398 -5.28 2.26 20.84
CA ILE A 398 -4.97 1.02 21.58
C ILE A 398 -3.50 0.99 22.04
N LYS A 399 -2.56 1.46 21.21
CA LYS A 399 -1.15 1.60 21.60
C LYS A 399 -0.92 2.71 22.63
N GLU A 400 -1.70 3.77 22.54
CA GLU A 400 -1.97 4.82 23.52
C GLU A 400 -2.18 4.20 24.91
N TYR A 401 -3.28 3.45 24.97
CA TYR A 401 -3.80 2.80 26.17
C TYR A 401 -2.83 1.78 26.80
N LEU A 402 -2.09 1.04 25.97
CA LEU A 402 -1.13 0.02 26.41
C LEU A 402 0.14 0.56 27.09
N GLN A 403 0.40 1.88 27.03
CA GLN A 403 1.54 2.47 27.76
C GLN A 403 1.33 2.38 29.27
N ASP A 404 0.09 2.64 29.70
CA ASP A 404 -0.28 2.73 31.11
C ASP A 404 -1.11 1.54 31.61
N ASN A 405 -1.72 0.77 30.70
CA ASN A 405 -2.59 -0.37 31.02
C ASN A 405 -2.12 -1.67 30.36
N ILE A 406 -2.51 -2.80 30.95
CA ILE A 406 -2.35 -4.14 30.36
C ILE A 406 -3.74 -4.67 30.03
N ILE A 407 -3.93 -5.07 28.78
CA ILE A 407 -5.19 -5.68 28.32
C ILE A 407 -5.13 -7.15 28.73
N THR A 408 -6.05 -7.54 29.59
CA THR A 408 -6.16 -8.94 30.06
C THR A 408 -7.39 -9.63 29.49
N ASP A 409 -8.38 -8.84 29.09
CA ASP A 409 -9.63 -9.26 28.47
C ASP A 409 -10.04 -8.24 27.41
N CYS A 410 -10.69 -8.67 26.34
CA CYS A 410 -11.11 -7.79 25.24
C CYS A 410 -12.05 -6.69 25.72
N SER A 411 -12.85 -6.94 26.77
CA SER A 411 -13.72 -5.94 27.39
C SER A 411 -12.97 -4.76 28.02
N ASP A 412 -11.65 -4.86 28.23
CA ASP A 412 -10.82 -3.74 28.69
C ASP A 412 -10.81 -2.59 27.69
N LEU A 413 -10.94 -2.91 26.41
CA LEU A 413 -10.96 -1.95 25.32
C LEU A 413 -12.26 -1.14 25.22
N LEU A 414 -13.34 -1.54 25.92
CA LEU A 414 -14.57 -0.74 26.01
C LEU A 414 -14.38 0.59 26.76
N GLU A 415 -13.21 0.83 27.36
CA GLU A 415 -12.85 2.15 27.90
C GLU A 415 -12.53 3.18 26.80
N LEU A 416 -12.25 2.72 25.58
CA LEU A 416 -12.02 3.58 24.42
C LEU A 416 -13.36 3.93 23.76
N GLU A 417 -13.65 5.23 23.59
CA GLU A 417 -14.93 5.70 23.00
C GLU A 417 -15.13 5.20 21.56
N SER A 418 -14.03 4.87 20.88
CA SER A 418 -14.00 4.38 19.51
C SER A 418 -14.32 2.88 19.38
N ILE A 419 -14.53 2.15 20.49
CA ILE A 419 -14.74 0.70 20.50
C ILE A 419 -16.12 0.33 21.03
N ASP A 420 -16.87 -0.47 20.27
CA ASP A 420 -18.16 -1.03 20.68
C ASP A 420 -18.11 -2.55 20.89
N GLU A 421 -19.13 -3.08 21.57
CA GLU A 421 -19.25 -4.53 21.87
C GLU A 421 -19.36 -5.40 20.61
N GLN A 422 -19.84 -4.87 19.48
CA GLN A 422 -19.97 -5.64 18.25
C GLN A 422 -18.60 -5.86 17.60
N MET A 423 -17.74 -4.85 17.59
CA MET A 423 -16.36 -4.98 17.10
C MET A 423 -15.56 -5.99 17.93
N LEU A 424 -15.70 -5.97 19.26
CA LEU A 424 -15.00 -6.93 20.13
C LEU A 424 -15.41 -8.38 19.86
N LYS A 425 -16.70 -8.63 19.60
CA LYS A 425 -17.17 -9.98 19.21
C LYS A 425 -16.56 -10.46 17.90
N CYS A 426 -16.36 -9.57 16.93
CA CYS A 426 -15.69 -9.93 15.68
C CYS A 426 -14.21 -10.28 15.88
N TRP A 427 -13.56 -9.72 16.91
CA TRP A 427 -12.16 -9.98 17.18
C TRP A 427 -11.92 -11.18 18.08
N GLU A 428 -12.90 -11.59 18.90
CA GLU A 428 -12.77 -12.65 19.91
C GLU A 428 -12.19 -13.97 19.35
N GLU A 429 -12.60 -14.38 18.14
CA GLU A 429 -12.09 -15.59 17.47
C GLU A 429 -10.62 -15.49 17.01
N HIS A 430 -10.11 -14.27 16.87
CA HIS A 430 -8.79 -13.93 16.34
C HIS A 430 -7.79 -13.49 17.43
N ILE A 431 -8.23 -13.42 18.69
CA ILE A 431 -7.43 -12.94 19.82
C ILE A 431 -6.82 -14.13 20.58
N ASP A 432 -5.58 -13.95 21.04
CA ASP A 432 -4.87 -14.92 21.86
C ASP A 432 -5.21 -14.76 23.35
N ASP A 433 -4.88 -15.75 24.17
CA ASP A 433 -5.09 -15.64 25.63
C ASP A 433 -4.15 -14.60 26.24
N MET A 434 -4.69 -13.44 26.60
CA MET A 434 -3.95 -12.32 27.18
C MET A 434 -3.93 -12.32 28.71
N ARG A 435 -4.45 -13.38 29.36
CA ARG A 435 -4.39 -13.47 30.82
C ARG A 435 -2.94 -13.50 31.28
N ILE A 436 -2.69 -12.75 32.34
CA ILE A 436 -1.35 -12.55 32.86
C ILE A 436 -1.02 -13.63 33.89
N ASP A 437 0.15 -14.26 33.77
CA ASP A 437 0.65 -15.21 34.75
C ASP A 437 1.09 -14.48 36.03
N ILE A 438 0.38 -14.75 37.12
CA ILE A 438 0.61 -14.13 38.43
C ILE A 438 2.01 -14.41 38.99
N ASN A 439 2.61 -15.56 38.66
CA ASN A 439 3.95 -15.92 39.15
C ASN A 439 5.06 -15.21 38.38
N ASN A 440 4.81 -14.81 37.14
CA ASN A 440 5.79 -14.14 36.28
C ASN A 440 5.62 -12.61 36.23
N SER A 441 4.61 -12.07 36.93
CA SER A 441 4.31 -10.64 36.94
C SER A 441 5.04 -9.87 38.04
N THR A 442 5.45 -8.64 37.74
CA THR A 442 5.98 -7.72 38.74
C THR A 442 4.86 -6.94 39.43
N LYS A 443 5.18 -6.28 40.56
CA LYS A 443 4.23 -5.42 41.26
C LYS A 443 3.72 -4.27 40.39
N GLU A 444 4.55 -3.76 39.47
CA GLU A 444 4.13 -2.69 38.56
C GLU A 444 3.22 -3.21 37.45
N ASP A 445 3.48 -4.40 36.90
CA ASP A 445 2.60 -5.03 35.91
C ASP A 445 1.21 -5.30 36.49
N LEU A 446 1.16 -5.80 37.74
CA LEU A 446 -0.10 -6.05 38.43
C LEU A 446 -0.95 -4.78 38.61
N LYS A 447 -0.34 -3.59 38.76
CA LYS A 447 -1.10 -2.33 38.88
C LYS A 447 -1.72 -1.87 37.57
N LYS A 448 -1.16 -2.28 36.43
CA LYS A 448 -1.66 -1.93 35.09
C LYS A 448 -2.86 -2.78 34.67
N ILE A 449 -3.20 -3.81 35.45
CA ILE A 449 -4.35 -4.67 35.18
C ILE A 449 -5.62 -4.02 35.75
N LYS A 450 -6.63 -3.86 34.89
CA LYS A 450 -7.94 -3.33 35.30
C LYS A 450 -8.51 -4.12 36.48
N GLY A 451 -8.79 -3.40 37.56
CA GLY A 451 -9.32 -3.97 38.81
C GLY A 451 -8.26 -4.31 39.87
N ILE A 452 -6.96 -4.16 39.62
CA ILE A 452 -5.91 -4.33 40.63
C ILE A 452 -5.27 -2.98 40.97
N GLY A 453 -5.62 -2.41 42.13
CA GLY A 453 -5.02 -1.16 42.61
C GLY A 453 -3.73 -1.37 43.42
N ASN A 454 -3.04 -0.28 43.75
CA ASN A 454 -1.79 -0.26 44.52
C ASN A 454 -1.80 -1.13 45.80
N LYS A 455 -2.92 -1.07 46.56
CA LYS A 455 -3.08 -1.84 47.80
C LYS A 455 -3.16 -3.35 47.50
N LEU A 456 -3.91 -3.73 46.47
CA LEU A 456 -4.10 -5.13 46.11
C LEU A 456 -2.86 -5.75 45.46
N ALA A 457 -2.18 -5.01 44.56
CA ALA A 457 -0.91 -5.44 43.98
C ALA A 457 0.16 -5.67 45.06
N LYS A 458 0.20 -4.83 46.09
CA LYS A 458 1.11 -5.01 47.24
C LYS A 458 0.79 -6.30 48.00
N ILE A 459 -0.47 -6.55 48.31
CA ILE A 459 -0.89 -7.74 49.06
C ILE A 459 -0.64 -9.03 48.25
N ILE A 460 -0.92 -9.03 46.94
CA ILE A 460 -0.64 -10.18 46.05
C ILE A 460 0.86 -10.49 46.03
N PHE A 461 1.70 -9.45 45.95
CA PHE A 461 3.15 -9.62 45.96
C PHE A 461 3.67 -10.12 47.33
N GLU A 462 3.19 -9.56 48.44
CA GLU A 462 3.56 -10.01 49.79
C GLU A 462 3.12 -11.45 50.05
N TYR A 463 1.94 -11.84 49.58
CA TYR A 463 1.47 -13.23 49.67
C TYR A 463 2.40 -14.20 48.93
N LYS A 464 2.89 -13.82 47.74
CA LYS A 464 3.84 -14.59 46.93
C LYS A 464 5.20 -14.75 47.63
N GLU A 465 5.72 -13.70 48.26
CA GLU A 465 6.99 -13.75 49.00
C GLU A 465 6.89 -14.63 50.25
N LEU A 466 5.76 -14.60 50.95
CA LEU A 466 5.56 -15.34 52.21
C LEU A 466 5.22 -16.82 51.99
N ASN A 467 4.39 -17.14 50.99
CA ASN A 467 3.85 -18.49 50.76
C ASN A 467 4.48 -19.21 49.56
N GLY A 468 5.36 -18.52 48.81
CA GLY A 468 5.94 -19.02 47.57
C GLY A 468 5.02 -18.81 46.35
N GLN A 469 5.35 -19.45 45.23
CA GLN A 469 4.58 -19.35 43.99
C GLN A 469 3.14 -19.85 44.17
N PHE A 470 2.20 -19.18 43.51
CA PHE A 470 0.82 -19.62 43.40
C PHE A 470 0.77 -20.96 42.67
N LYS A 471 0.09 -21.95 43.25
CA LYS A 471 -0.06 -23.30 42.65
C LYS A 471 -1.35 -23.41 41.86
N SER A 472 -2.36 -22.64 42.24
CA SER A 472 -3.66 -22.58 41.58
C SER A 472 -4.19 -21.15 41.57
N ILE A 473 -5.06 -20.82 40.62
CA ILE A 473 -5.70 -19.49 40.63
C ILE A 473 -6.58 -19.32 41.87
N GLU A 474 -7.10 -20.43 42.42
CA GLU A 474 -7.91 -20.48 43.64
C GLU A 474 -7.18 -19.95 44.88
N ASP A 475 -5.84 -20.00 44.90
CA ASP A 475 -5.01 -19.49 46.00
C ASP A 475 -5.22 -17.97 46.23
N LEU A 476 -5.71 -17.24 45.22
CA LEU A 476 -6.12 -15.83 45.36
C LEU A 476 -7.21 -15.62 46.41
N LYS A 477 -8.04 -16.63 46.72
CA LYS A 477 -9.08 -16.52 47.76
C LYS A 477 -8.51 -16.44 49.18
N ASN A 478 -7.26 -16.87 49.37
CA ASN A 478 -6.58 -16.82 50.67
C ASN A 478 -6.03 -15.43 50.98
N ILE A 479 -6.11 -14.50 50.02
CA ILE A 479 -5.63 -13.14 50.16
C ILE A 479 -6.71 -12.24 50.79
N GLU A 480 -6.34 -11.59 51.88
CA GLU A 480 -7.22 -10.62 52.55
C GLU A 480 -7.55 -9.44 51.62
N GLY A 481 -8.85 -9.25 51.36
CA GLY A 481 -9.36 -8.24 50.41
C GLY A 481 -9.84 -8.78 49.06
N ILE A 482 -9.69 -10.08 48.78
CA ILE A 482 -10.25 -10.74 47.59
C ILE A 482 -11.51 -11.54 47.96
N GLY A 483 -12.67 -10.86 47.95
CA GLY A 483 -13.98 -11.51 48.13
C GLY A 483 -14.46 -12.26 46.87
N LYS A 484 -15.58 -12.99 46.96
CA LYS A 484 -16.14 -13.82 45.85
C LYS A 484 -16.28 -13.05 44.52
N ASN A 485 -16.82 -11.83 44.57
CA ASN A 485 -17.00 -10.99 43.37
C ASN A 485 -15.66 -10.54 42.79
N LYS A 486 -14.69 -10.22 43.65
CA LYS A 486 -13.36 -9.79 43.22
C LYS A 486 -12.56 -10.95 42.64
N PHE A 487 -12.67 -12.12 43.24
CA PHE A 487 -12.09 -13.35 42.72
C PHE A 487 -12.62 -13.67 41.32
N ALA A 488 -13.93 -13.57 41.08
CA ALA A 488 -14.51 -13.83 39.76
C ALA A 488 -13.94 -12.90 38.68
N GLN A 489 -13.79 -11.60 38.99
CA GLN A 489 -13.16 -10.62 38.09
C GLN A 489 -11.68 -10.90 37.84
N LEU A 490 -10.94 -11.34 38.87
CA LEU A 490 -9.51 -11.62 38.73
C LEU A 490 -9.24 -12.94 38.02
N LYS A 491 -10.12 -13.93 38.18
CA LYS A 491 -10.02 -15.23 37.53
C LYS A 491 -10.11 -15.14 36.00
N SER A 492 -10.86 -14.17 35.46
CA SER A 492 -10.91 -13.95 34.00
C SER A 492 -9.68 -13.20 33.47
N ARG A 493 -8.83 -12.65 34.33
CA ARG A 493 -7.71 -11.76 33.97
C ARG A 493 -6.32 -12.33 34.26
N LEU A 494 -6.25 -13.25 35.23
CA LEU A 494 -5.03 -13.85 35.72
C LEU A 494 -5.03 -15.36 35.48
N LYS A 495 -3.84 -15.93 35.25
CA LYS A 495 -3.60 -17.37 35.17
C LYS A 495 -2.38 -17.78 36.00
N VAL A 496 -2.18 -19.09 36.14
CA VAL A 496 -1.01 -19.71 36.79
C VAL A 496 -0.40 -20.69 35.80
N GLY A 497 0.84 -20.44 35.35
CA GLY A 497 1.53 -21.22 34.32
C GLY A 497 1.24 -20.76 32.88
N GLU A 498 2.03 -21.26 31.93
CA GLU A 498 1.76 -21.11 30.48
C GLU A 498 0.56 -21.92 30.04
#